data_AF-A0A8D1DS58-F1
#
_entry.id   AF-A0A8D1DS58-F1
#
_cell.length_a   1.000
_cell.length_b   1.000
_cell.length_c   1.000
_cell.angle_alpha   90.00
_cell.angle_beta   90.00
_cell.angle_gamma   90.00
#
_symmetry.space_group_name_H-M   'P 1'
#
loop_
_entity.id
_entity.type
_entity.pdbx_description
1 polymer ?
#
loop_
_entity_poly.entity_id
_entity_poly.type
_entity_poly.pdbx_seq_one_letter_code
_entity_poly.pdbx_strand_id
1 'polypeptide(L)'
;MANSGGEDRGGQEEESFLYFAYGSNLLMERIHLRNPSAEFYCVARLQIICTGAKENGLPLEYQKKLNAIEPNDYKGKVSEEIEDIIKRGETKAH
;
A
#
# COMPACT_ATOMS: atom_id res chain seq x y z
N MET A 1 -27.94 -8.64 18.45
CA MET A 1 -29.11 -8.31 17.60
C MET A 1 -29.18 -6.80 17.49
N ALA A 2 -28.94 -6.25 16.29
CA ALA A 2 -29.46 -4.96 15.87
C ALA A 2 -29.46 -5.00 14.34
N ASN A 3 -30.66 -5.01 13.78
CA ASN A 3 -30.92 -4.84 12.36
C ASN A 3 -31.55 -3.45 12.21
N SER A 4 -31.04 -2.64 11.29
CA SER A 4 -31.72 -1.43 10.82
C SER A 4 -31.35 -1.25 9.36
N GLY A 5 -32.25 -1.69 8.49
CA GLY A 5 -32.22 -1.43 7.06
C GLY A 5 -32.69 -0.02 6.74
N GLY A 6 -32.13 0.51 5.66
CA GLY A 6 -32.55 1.72 4.96
C GLY A 6 -31.76 1.76 3.65
N GLU A 7 -32.40 1.38 2.56
CA GLU A 7 -31.83 1.38 1.21
C GLU A 7 -31.69 2.82 0.69
N ASP A 8 -30.54 3.14 0.09
CA ASP A 8 -30.49 4.10 -1.03
C ASP A 8 -29.44 3.65 -2.05
N ARG A 9 -29.82 3.68 -3.33
CA ARG A 9 -29.04 3.19 -4.47
C ARG A 9 -28.16 4.31 -5.02
N GLY A 10 -26.91 4.35 -4.61
CA GLY A 10 -25.81 4.99 -5.36
C GLY A 10 -25.00 3.89 -6.08
N GLY A 11 -24.51 4.15 -7.29
CA GLY A 11 -23.82 3.14 -8.11
C GLY A 11 -22.76 2.37 -7.34
N GLN A 12 -22.68 1.05 -7.56
CA GLN A 12 -21.63 0.22 -7.00
C GLN A 12 -20.30 0.63 -7.65
N GLU A 13 -19.69 1.71 -7.17
CA GLU A 13 -18.25 1.87 -7.30
C GLU A 13 -17.66 0.70 -6.52
N GLU A 14 -17.08 -0.27 -7.23
CA GLU A 14 -16.39 -1.38 -6.60
C GLU A 14 -15.28 -0.79 -5.73
N GLU A 15 -15.52 -0.77 -4.41
CA GLU A 15 -14.62 -0.14 -3.44
C GLU A 15 -13.31 -0.93 -3.41
N SER A 16 -12.37 -0.48 -4.23
CA SER A 16 -11.04 -1.06 -4.36
C SER A 16 -10.10 -0.34 -3.41
N PHE A 17 -9.33 -1.10 -2.64
CA PHE A 17 -8.32 -0.57 -1.74
C PHE A 17 -6.94 -1.09 -2.12
N LEU A 18 -5.91 -0.27 -1.92
CA LEU A 18 -4.53 -0.67 -2.14
C LEU A 18 -3.99 -1.42 -0.91
N TYR A 19 -3.35 -2.56 -1.16
CA TYR A 19 -2.69 -3.37 -0.15
C TYR A 19 -1.22 -3.57 -0.51
N PHE A 20 -0.34 -3.31 0.46
CA PHE A 20 1.09 -3.55 0.29
C PHE A 20 1.46 -4.93 0.84
N ALA A 21 2.07 -5.76 0.01
CA ALA A 21 2.61 -7.06 0.41
C ALA A 21 4.14 -7.02 0.51
N TYR A 22 4.72 -7.78 1.44
CA TYR A 22 6.17 -7.95 1.57
C TYR A 22 6.55 -9.41 1.87
N GLY A 23 7.74 -9.84 1.45
CA GLY A 23 8.26 -11.18 1.72
C GLY A 23 7.35 -12.29 1.19
N SER A 24 7.07 -13.31 2.02
CA SER A 24 6.25 -14.48 1.64
C SER A 24 4.79 -14.15 1.28
N ASN A 25 4.32 -12.94 1.57
CA ASN A 25 2.99 -12.47 1.16
C ASN A 25 2.96 -11.99 -0.30
N LEU A 26 4.09 -11.96 -1.01
CA LEU A 26 4.13 -11.65 -2.45
C LEU A 26 3.64 -12.80 -3.33
N LEU A 27 3.39 -13.99 -2.78
CA LEU A 27 2.85 -15.10 -3.56
C LEU A 27 1.39 -14.80 -3.92
N MET A 28 1.15 -14.37 -5.16
CA MET A 28 -0.16 -13.98 -5.66
C MET A 28 -1.22 -15.05 -5.41
N GLU A 29 -0.86 -16.32 -5.62
CA GLU A 29 -1.70 -17.49 -5.33
C GLU A 29 -2.19 -17.52 -3.88
N ARG A 30 -1.36 -17.13 -2.91
CA ARG A 30 -1.73 -17.09 -1.50
C ARG A 30 -2.68 -15.94 -1.19
N ILE A 31 -2.53 -14.79 -1.85
CA ILE A 31 -3.44 -13.65 -1.70
C ILE A 31 -4.83 -14.03 -2.27
N HIS A 32 -4.85 -14.68 -3.44
CA HIS A 32 -6.08 -15.11 -4.11
C HIS A 32 -6.91 -16.13 -3.32
N LEU A 33 -6.32 -16.88 -2.39
CA LEU A 33 -7.09 -17.78 -1.51
C LEU A 33 -8.18 -17.06 -0.70
N ARG A 34 -7.95 -15.80 -0.31
CA ARG A 34 -8.92 -14.99 0.45
C ARG A 34 -9.43 -13.78 -0.32
N ASN A 35 -8.68 -13.31 -1.31
CA ASN A 35 -9.05 -12.17 -2.13
C ASN A 35 -8.84 -12.50 -3.62
N PRO A 36 -9.78 -13.22 -4.26
CA PRO A 36 -9.64 -13.67 -5.65
C PRO A 36 -9.50 -12.55 -6.68
N SER A 37 -10.02 -11.36 -6.37
CA SER A 37 -9.93 -10.17 -7.26
C SER A 37 -8.67 -9.35 -7.03
N ALA A 38 -7.76 -9.75 -6.13
CA ALA A 38 -6.53 -9.01 -5.91
C ALA A 38 -5.66 -9.00 -7.16
N GLU A 39 -5.31 -7.81 -7.65
CA GLU A 39 -4.43 -7.66 -8.80
C GLU A 39 -3.08 -7.08 -8.39
N PHE A 40 -2.02 -7.52 -9.08
CA PHE A 40 -0.71 -6.91 -8.91
C PHE A 40 -0.71 -5.52 -9.55
N TYR A 41 -0.44 -4.49 -8.76
CA TYR A 41 -0.39 -3.11 -9.25
C TYR A 41 1.03 -2.69 -9.62
N CYS A 42 1.96 -2.67 -8.65
CA CYS A 42 3.35 -2.27 -8.89
C CYS A 42 4.31 -2.77 -7.80
N VAL A 43 5.61 -2.72 -8.11
CA VAL A 43 6.67 -2.85 -7.09
C VAL A 43 6.99 -1.46 -6.53
N ALA A 44 6.94 -1.31 -5.21
CA ALA A 44 7.32 -0.09 -4.51
C ALA A 44 8.48 -0.33 -3.53
N ARG A 45 9.24 0.73 -3.24
CA ARG A 45 10.26 0.70 -2.18
C ARG A 45 9.61 1.04 -0.84
N LEU A 46 10.16 0.50 0.25
CA LEU A 46 9.66 0.75 1.61
C LEU A 46 9.54 2.24 1.94
N GLN A 47 10.47 3.07 1.44
CA GLN A 47 10.43 4.53 1.59
C GLN A 47 9.09 5.14 1.13
N ILE A 48 8.53 4.68 0.02
CA ILE A 48 7.27 5.19 -0.53
C ILE A 48 6.10 4.83 0.37
N ILE A 49 6.09 3.60 0.91
CA ILE A 49 5.09 3.14 1.86
C ILE A 49 5.11 4.01 3.12
N CYS A 50 6.30 4.31 3.65
CA CYS A 50 6.45 5.18 4.81
C CYS A 50 5.98 6.62 4.54
N THR A 51 6.33 7.19 3.38
CA THR A 51 5.88 8.52 2.97
C THR A 51 4.36 8.58 2.86
N GLY A 52 3.74 7.63 2.16
CA GLY A 52 2.29 7.56 2.01
C GLY A 52 1.57 7.36 3.35
N ALA A 53 2.12 6.54 4.26
CA ALA A 53 1.56 6.34 5.59
C ALA A 53 1.53 7.63 6.42
N LYS A 54 2.59 8.45 6.31
CA LYS A 54 2.68 9.75 6.98
C LYS A 54 1.71 10.77 6.38
N GLU A 55 1.65 10.86 5.05
CA GLU A 55 0.78 11.80 4.34
C GLU A 55 -0.72 11.52 4.59
N ASN A 56 -1.09 10.24 4.69
CA ASN A 56 -2.47 9.82 4.98
C ASN A 56 -2.80 9.80 6.48
N GLY A 57 -1.87 10.20 7.35
CA GLY A 57 -2.12 10.30 8.79
C GLY A 57 -2.39 8.96 9.49
N LEU A 58 -1.75 7.87 9.05
CA LEU A 58 -1.87 6.58 9.75
C LEU A 58 -1.40 6.71 11.21
N PRO A 59 -1.87 5.85 12.14
CA PRO A 59 -1.48 5.93 13.55
C PRO A 59 0.05 6.00 13.72
N LEU A 60 0.53 6.91 14.58
CA LEU A 60 1.96 7.14 14.78
C LEU A 60 2.74 5.88 15.16
N GLU A 61 2.11 4.99 15.94
CA GLU A 61 2.69 3.71 16.31
C GLU A 61 2.91 2.81 15.07
N TYR A 62 1.97 2.81 14.13
CA TYR A 62 2.09 2.06 12.89
C TYR A 62 3.16 2.66 11.97
N GLN A 63 3.24 3.99 11.87
CA GLN A 63 4.33 4.66 11.16
C GLN A 63 5.70 4.29 11.73
N LYS A 64 5.84 4.21 13.06
CA LYS A 64 7.08 3.74 13.71
C LYS A 64 7.42 2.29 13.35
N LYS A 65 6.42 1.40 13.32
CA LYS A 65 6.61 0.01 12.89
C LYS A 65 7.10 -0.08 11.45
N LEU A 66 6.51 0.70 10.53
CA LEU A 66 6.94 0.75 9.13
C LEU A 66 8.39 1.22 8.98
N ASN A 67 8.76 2.29 9.68
CA ASN A 67 10.13 2.83 9.64
C ASN A 67 11.18 1.91 10.27
N ALA A 68 10.76 0.96 11.12
CA ALA A 68 11.65 -0.02 11.73
C ALA A 68 11.89 -1.25 10.86
N ILE A 69 11.17 -1.41 9.74
CA ILE A 69 11.39 -2.50 8.80
C ILE A 69 12.70 -2.23 8.06
N GLU A 70 13.62 -3.19 8.08
CA GLU A 70 14.85 -3.10 7.30
C GLU A 70 14.53 -3.25 5.80
N PRO A 71 14.99 -2.32 4.94
CA PRO A 71 14.79 -2.45 3.51
C PRO A 71 15.62 -3.62 2.96
N ASN A 72 15.08 -4.30 1.95
CA ASN A 72 15.85 -5.29 1.21
C ASN A 72 16.85 -4.63 0.25
N ASP A 73 17.73 -5.44 -0.33
CA ASP A 73 18.74 -5.04 -1.31
C ASP A 73 18.21 -4.99 -2.75
N TYR A 74 16.88 -4.99 -2.94
CA TYR A 74 16.27 -4.94 -4.26
C TYR A 74 16.63 -3.63 -4.97
N LYS A 75 17.38 -3.75 -6.07
CA LYS A 75 17.73 -2.65 -6.99
C LYS A 75 17.13 -2.83 -8.38
N GLY A 76 16.11 -3.68 -8.51
CA GLY A 76 15.42 -3.90 -9.77
C GLY A 76 14.59 -2.68 -10.17
N LYS A 77 14.06 -2.72 -11.40
CA LYS A 77 13.26 -1.62 -11.95
C LYS A 77 11.94 -1.47 -11.18
N VAL A 78 11.61 -0.23 -10.83
CA VAL A 78 10.26 0.19 -10.43
C VAL A 78 9.68 1.11 -11.52
N SER A 79 8.40 1.47 -11.42
CA SER A 79 7.80 2.37 -12.41
C SER A 79 8.44 3.76 -12.36
N GLU A 80 8.41 4.49 -13.48
CA GLU A 80 8.98 5.85 -13.57
C GLU A 80 8.32 6.80 -12.57
N GLU A 81 7.01 6.64 -12.38
CA GLU A 81 6.24 7.39 -11.37
C GLU A 81 6.79 7.21 -9.95
N ILE A 82 7.18 5.97 -9.60
CA ILE A 82 7.75 5.65 -8.29
C ILE A 82 9.15 6.22 -8.16
N GLU A 83 9.99 6.11 -9.19
CA GLU A 83 11.32 6.73 -9.21
C GLU A 83 11.25 8.25 -8.99
N ASP A 84 10.29 8.91 -9.62
CA ASP A 84 10.10 10.34 -9.49
C ASP A 84 9.64 10.74 -8.08
N ILE A 85 8.78 9.94 -7.44
CA ILE A 85 8.39 10.18 -6.04
C ILE A 85 9.60 10.01 -5.11
N ILE A 86 10.44 9.00 -5.34
CA ILE A 86 11.66 8.77 -4.54
C ILE A 86 12.58 9.99 -4.64
N LYS A 87 12.90 10.44 -5.87
CA LYS A 87 13.76 11.61 -6.12
C LYS A 87 13.20 12.88 -5.49
N ARG A 88 11.88 13.11 -5.56
CA ARG A 88 11.22 14.25 -4.90
C ARG A 88 11.29 14.19 -3.37
N GLY A 89 11.32 13.00 -2.78
CA GLY A 89 11.50 12.81 -1.34
C GLY A 89 12.91 13.15 -0.87
N GLU A 90 13.92 12.82 -1.67
CA GLU A 90 15.33 13.10 -1.37
C GLU A 90 15.66 14.60 -1.45
N THR A 91 15.08 15.33 -2.40
CA THR A 91 15.33 16.78 -2.55
C THR A 91 14.69 17.65 -1.46
N LYS A 92 13.67 17.15 -0.75
CA LYS A 92 13.04 17.86 0.38
C LYS A 92 13.76 17.65 1.72
N ALA A 93 14.74 16.75 1.77
CA ALA A 93 15.51 16.45 2.98
C ALA A 93 16.80 17.29 3.10
N HIS A 94 17.03 18.23 2.18
CA HIS A 94 18.17 19.15 2.15
C HIS A 94 17.78 20.61 2.40
#